data_AF-K0Z2X9-F1
#
_entry.id   AF-K0Z2X9-F1
#
_cell.length_a   1.000
_cell.length_b   1.000
_cell.length_c   1.000
_cell.angle_alpha   90.00
_cell.angle_beta   90.00
_cell.angle_gamma   90.00
#
_symmetry.space_group_name_H-M   'P 1'
#
loop_
_entity.id
_entity.type
_entity.pdbx_description
1 polymer ?
#
loop_
_entity_poly.entity_id
_entity_poly.type
_entity_poly.pdbx_seq_one_letter_code
_entity_poly.pdbx_strand_id
1 'polypeptide(L)'
;MTLDSRYVIDDPVRSSQRVWRVAELSDDGSPLRGPILVTFDKRTIFNLWTDFPSKFTPEQIQIMREEEPYWYEFFMPRLEEA
;
A
#
# COMPACT_ATOMS: atom_id res chain seq x y z
N MET A 1 -11.21 -13.19 -7.79
CA MET A 1 -10.22 -13.36 -6.71
C MET A 1 -10.26 -12.09 -5.90
N THR A 2 -10.88 -12.16 -4.73
CA THR A 2 -10.97 -11.08 -3.74
C THR A 2 -9.81 -11.20 -2.74
N LEU A 3 -9.51 -10.12 -2.02
CA LEU A 3 -8.57 -10.17 -0.90
C LEU A 3 -9.05 -11.20 0.15
N ASP A 4 -8.12 -11.76 0.91
CA ASP A 4 -8.44 -12.59 2.07
C ASP A 4 -9.35 -11.81 3.04
N SER A 5 -10.28 -12.49 3.72
CA SER A 5 -11.29 -11.87 4.58
C SER A 5 -10.70 -11.06 5.74
N ARG A 6 -9.42 -11.25 6.06
CA ARG A 6 -8.70 -10.44 7.06
C ARG A 6 -8.25 -9.07 6.55
N TYR A 7 -8.32 -8.81 5.25
CA TYR A 7 -7.88 -7.55 4.65
C TYR A 7 -9.06 -6.73 4.15
N VAL A 8 -9.10 -5.47 4.58
CA VAL A 8 -10.14 -4.52 4.19
C VAL A 8 -9.49 -3.35 3.48
N ILE A 9 -10.09 -2.92 2.38
CA ILE A 9 -9.68 -1.67 1.73
C ILE A 9 -10.31 -0.52 2.54
N ASP A 10 -9.46 0.33 3.11
CA ASP A 10 -9.87 1.39 4.03
C ASP A 10 -10.45 2.62 3.30
N ASP A 11 -10.12 2.81 2.02
CA ASP A 11 -10.40 4.06 1.31
C ASP A 11 -11.72 4.05 0.50
N PRO A 12 -12.56 5.10 0.61
CA PRO A 12 -13.76 5.24 -0.20
C PRO A 12 -13.41 5.49 -1.68
N VAL A 13 -13.86 4.58 -2.54
CA VAL A 13 -13.62 4.55 -3.99
C VAL A 13 -13.64 5.94 -4.63
N ARG A 14 -12.45 6.50 -4.89
CA ARG A 14 -12.26 7.56 -5.89
C ARG A 14 -12.13 6.89 -7.25
N SER A 15 -12.91 7.36 -8.23
CA SER A 15 -13.04 6.74 -9.55
C SER A 15 -11.73 6.61 -10.34
N SER A 16 -10.70 7.38 -9.97
CA SER A 16 -9.41 7.46 -10.67
C SER A 16 -8.24 6.88 -9.88
N GLN A 17 -8.50 6.29 -8.72
CA GLN A 17 -7.43 5.82 -7.84
C GLN A 17 -6.81 4.52 -8.37
N ARG A 18 -5.49 4.47 -8.38
CA ARG A 18 -4.62 3.38 -8.84
C ARG A 18 -3.93 2.66 -7.68
N VAL A 19 -3.92 3.24 -6.47
CA VAL A 19 -3.43 2.60 -5.24
C VAL A 19 -4.44 2.71 -4.10
N TRP A 20 -4.67 1.61 -3.39
CA TRP A 20 -5.58 1.56 -2.25
C TRP A 20 -4.84 1.18 -0.97
N ARG A 21 -5.15 1.85 0.14
CA ARG A 21 -4.68 1.47 1.46
C ARG A 21 -5.48 0.29 1.98
N VAL A 22 -4.77 -0.65 2.58
CA VAL A 22 -5.33 -1.88 3.12
C VAL A 22 -5.11 -1.90 4.63
N ALA A 23 -6.15 -2.27 5.37
CA ALA A 23 -6.05 -2.60 6.78
C ALA A 23 -6.11 -4.12 6.94
N GLU A 24 -5.14 -4.68 7.66
CA GLU A 24 -5.23 -6.06 8.14
C GLU A 24 -5.99 -6.06 9.47
N LEU A 25 -7.00 -6.91 9.61
CA LEU A 25 -7.78 -7.06 10.83
C LEU A 25 -7.15 -8.06 11.78
N SER A 26 -7.14 -7.71 13.05
CA SER A 26 -6.86 -8.62 14.15
C SER A 26 -8.05 -9.56 14.38
N ASP A 27 -7.87 -10.58 15.23
CA ASP A 27 -8.94 -11.52 15.62
C ASP A 27 -10.18 -10.80 16.20
N ASP A 28 -9.95 -9.69 16.92
CA ASP A 28 -11.00 -8.81 17.48
C ASP A 28 -11.70 -7.94 16.41
N GLY A 29 -11.33 -8.05 15.13
CA GLY A 29 -11.89 -7.26 14.03
C GLY A 29 -11.41 -5.81 13.98
N SER A 30 -10.47 -5.42 14.85
CA SER A 30 -9.82 -4.11 14.83
C SER A 30 -8.62 -4.08 13.87
N PRO A 31 -8.38 -2.96 13.16
CA PRO A 31 -7.25 -2.85 12.24
C PRO A 31 -5.92 -2.89 13.00
N LEU A 32 -4.99 -3.71 12.53
CA LEU A 32 -3.62 -3.80 13.02
C LEU A 32 -2.91 -2.45 12.85
N ARG A 33 -2.29 -1.99 13.93
CA ARG A 33 -1.49 -0.75 13.94
C ARG A 33 -0.03 -1.09 13.70
N GLY A 34 0.59 -0.42 12.73
CA GLY A 34 2.00 -0.59 12.40
C GLY A 34 2.27 -0.78 10.91
N PRO A 35 1.77 -1.86 10.28
CA PRO A 35 2.03 -2.09 8.86
C PRO A 35 1.32 -1.02 8.02
N ILE A 36 2.02 -0.49 7.02
CA ILE A 36 1.44 0.39 6.01
C ILE A 36 1.25 -0.45 4.76
N LEU A 37 0.04 -0.97 4.58
CA LEU A 37 -0.28 -1.89 3.50
C LEU A 37 -0.98 -1.16 2.36
N VAL A 38 -0.56 -1.46 1.14
CA VAL A 38 -1.15 -0.92 -0.09
C VAL A 38 -1.38 -2.03 -1.12
N THR A 39 -2.33 -1.81 -2.01
CA THR A 39 -2.58 -2.68 -3.18
C THR A 39 -2.84 -1.84 -4.41
N PHE A 40 -2.38 -2.30 -5.58
CA PHE A 40 -2.60 -1.66 -6.88
C PHE A 40 -3.61 -2.41 -7.74
N ASP A 41 -3.94 -3.64 -7.37
CA ASP A 41 -4.78 -4.55 -8.16
C ASP A 41 -5.89 -5.20 -7.33
N LYS A 42 -5.98 -4.87 -6.02
CA LYS A 42 -6.92 -5.44 -5.06
C LYS A 42 -6.78 -6.95 -4.88
N ARG A 43 -5.60 -7.51 -5.14
CA ARG A 43 -5.25 -8.91 -4.90
C ARG A 43 -3.89 -9.02 -4.23
N THR A 44 -2.90 -8.28 -4.72
CA THR A 44 -1.54 -8.26 -4.14
C THR A 44 -1.42 -7.15 -3.10
N ILE A 45 -0.95 -7.50 -1.91
CA ILE A 45 -0.74 -6.54 -0.82
C ILE A 45 0.77 -6.36 -0.65
N PHE A 46 1.19 -5.10 -0.58
CA PHE A 46 2.57 -4.71 -0.33
C PHE A 46 2.65 -3.97 1.01
N ASN A 47 3.71 -4.21 1.76
CA ASN A 47 4.03 -3.44 2.96
C ASN A 47 5.14 -2.43 2.67
N LEU A 48 4.83 -1.13 2.79
CA LEU A 48 5.81 -0.08 2.49
C LEU A 48 7.08 -0.16 3.34
N TRP A 49 7.01 -0.72 4.56
CA TRP A 49 8.18 -0.83 5.41
C TRP A 49 9.22 -1.82 4.92
N THR A 50 8.78 -2.95 4.34
CA THR A 50 9.63 -4.09 4.00
C THR A 50 9.81 -4.29 2.50
N ASP A 51 8.82 -3.86 1.71
CA ASP A 51 8.77 -4.15 0.28
C ASP A 51 9.19 -2.93 -0.56
N PHE A 52 9.06 -1.70 -0.02
CA PHE A 52 9.44 -0.49 -0.74
C PHE A 52 10.93 -0.15 -0.51
N PRO A 53 11.68 0.16 -1.58
CA PRO A 53 11.25 0.21 -2.99
C PRO A 53 11.49 -1.11 -3.76
N SER A 54 12.28 -2.05 -3.22
CA SER A 54 12.86 -3.17 -3.98
C SER A 54 11.86 -4.13 -4.64
N LYS A 55 10.64 -4.25 -4.12
CA LYS A 55 9.59 -5.11 -4.72
C LYS A 55 8.59 -4.33 -5.58
N PHE A 56 8.70 -3.00 -5.64
CA PHE A 56 7.82 -2.16 -6.42
C PHE A 56 8.39 -2.00 -7.84
N THR A 57 7.50 -2.04 -8.83
CA THR A 57 7.85 -1.69 -10.21
C THR A 57 7.99 -0.17 -10.36
N PRO A 58 8.73 0.32 -11.38
CA PRO A 58 8.82 1.75 -11.67
C PRO A 58 7.44 2.42 -11.83
N GLU A 59 6.48 1.72 -12.44
CA GLU A 59 5.12 2.22 -12.60
C GLU A 59 4.39 2.36 -11.25
N GLN A 60 4.53 1.38 -10.35
CA GLN A 60 3.95 1.42 -9.00
C GLN A 60 4.60 2.51 -8.14
N ILE A 61 5.91 2.71 -8.25
CA ILE A 61 6.62 3.79 -7.57
C ILE A 61 6.10 5.15 -8.06
N GLN A 62 5.87 5.30 -9.36
CA GLN A 62 5.28 6.51 -9.92
C GLN A 62 3.84 6.73 -9.42
N ILE A 63 3.02 5.69 -9.33
CA ILE A 63 1.67 5.78 -8.75
C ILE A 63 1.75 6.25 -7.30
N MET A 64 2.68 5.70 -6.49
CA MET A 64 2.91 6.14 -5.11
C MET A 64 3.27 7.62 -5.04
N ARG A 65 4.13 8.12 -5.95
CA ARG A 65 4.46 9.54 -6.04
C ARG A 65 3.25 10.42 -6.35
N GLU A 66 2.35 9.96 -7.21
CA GLU A 66 1.18 10.73 -7.65
C GLU A 66 0.03 10.69 -6.63
N GLU A 67 -0.22 9.53 -6.01
CA GLU A 67 -1.43 9.31 -5.20
C GLU A 67 -1.16 9.24 -3.69
N GLU A 68 0.05 8.83 -3.28
CA GLU A 68 0.48 8.77 -1.88
C GLU A 68 1.79 9.57 -1.68
N PRO A 69 1.82 10.86 -2.07
CA PRO A 69 3.04 11.67 -2.13
C PRO A 69 3.78 11.71 -0.79
N TYR A 70 3.03 11.79 0.32
CA TYR A 70 3.59 11.76 1.67
C TYR A 70 4.45 10.52 1.92
N TRP A 71 3.96 9.34 1.57
CA TRP A 71 4.73 8.09 1.78
C TRP A 71 5.87 7.96 0.78
N TYR A 72 5.67 8.40 -0.45
CA TYR A 72 6.75 8.44 -1.43
C TYR A 72 7.92 9.30 -0.94
N GLU A 73 7.65 10.52 -0.46
CA GLU A 73 8.68 11.40 0.09
C GLU A 73 9.32 10.82 1.36
N PHE A 74 8.52 10.21 2.24
CA PHE A 74 9.03 9.57 3.46
C PHE A 74 10.03 8.43 3.16
N PHE A 75 9.76 7.62 2.13
CA PHE A 75 10.63 6.51 1.74
C PHE A 75 11.61 6.86 0.61
N MET A 76 11.63 8.10 0.13
CA MET A 76 12.53 8.56 -0.94
C MET A 76 14.01 8.26 -0.67
N PRO A 77 14.55 8.42 0.57
CA PRO A 77 15.94 8.06 0.84
C PRO A 77 16.27 6.59 0.52
N ARG A 78 15.30 5.67 0.66
CA ARG A 78 15.50 4.24 0.34
C ARG A 78 15.56 3.96 -1.16
N LEU A 79 15.02 4.86 -2.00
CA LEU A 79 15.14 4.76 -3.46
C LEU A 79 16.55 5.14 -3.93
N GLU A 80 17.23 6.04 -3.23
CA GLU A 80 18.59 6.46 -3.58
C GLU A 80 19.64 5.39 -3.21
N GLU A 81 19.30 4.51 -2.27
CA GLU A 81 20.18 3.42 -1.79
C GLU A 81 19.93 2.06 -2.47
N ALA A 82 18.87 1.92 -3.28
CA ALA A 82 18.44 0.67 -3.92
C ALA A 82 18.96 0.50 -5.35
#